data_AF-A0A7S1QW96-F1
#
_entry.id   AF-A0A7S1QW96-F1
#
_cell.length_a   1.000
_cell.length_b   1.000
_cell.length_c   1.000
_cell.angle_alpha   90.00
_cell.angle_beta   90.00
_cell.angle_gamma   90.00
#
_symmetry.space_group_name_H-M   'P 1'
#
loop_
_entity.id
_entity.type
_entity.pdbx_description
1 polymer ?
#
loop_
_entity_poly.entity_id
_entity_poly.type
_entity_poly.pdbx_seq_one_letter_code
_entity_poly.pdbx_strand_id
1 'polypeptide(L)'
;SGESPGFVWWYFAQYAGGRDYAFGKDIIDALRGHLRTSKRSMPQAVRAHLFAHRYALGGRKEGKRELITYHTAVLLEWDHGLHMSVVELGPLNGIAGRHGRSDWFRDKFAPTTALSQAMPACVVMPWKEDRAEIRVSDVAARNLEEFKAYVKEYTGPELRFVDPQFPNSDAIRFSLRSQEEIMRYLLNYMYADQSFSVTTRSCQSFAADFYSLMVGDASIVPFHPSLRKTYTRHRERFLYDCELPLKPTTQA
;
A
#
# COMPACT_ATOMS: atom_id res chain seq x y z
N SER A 1 -24.44 -12.31 -0.10
CA SER A 1 -23.40 -11.51 0.58
C SER A 1 -22.15 -11.49 -0.31
N GLY A 2 -22.03 -10.46 -1.15
CA GLY A 2 -20.84 -10.21 -1.99
C GLY A 2 -19.86 -9.34 -1.23
N GLU A 3 -19.37 -9.86 -0.10
CA GLU A 3 -18.47 -9.15 0.82
C GLU A 3 -17.18 -8.73 0.10
N SER A 4 -16.77 -7.48 0.36
CA SER A 4 -15.70 -6.74 -0.32
C SER A 4 -14.45 -7.60 -0.57
N PRO A 5 -13.99 -7.79 -1.82
CA PRO A 5 -12.95 -8.77 -2.17
C PRO A 5 -11.52 -8.29 -1.85
N GLY A 6 -11.29 -7.66 -0.69
CA GLY A 6 -9.95 -7.27 -0.27
C GLY A 6 -9.31 -6.14 -1.09
N PHE A 7 -10.08 -5.31 -1.79
CA PHE A 7 -9.54 -4.23 -2.63
C PHE A 7 -8.67 -3.21 -1.89
N VAL A 8 -8.92 -3.02 -0.59
CA VAL A 8 -8.06 -2.27 0.31
C VAL A 8 -7.91 -3.10 1.56
N TRP A 9 -6.68 -3.33 2.02
CA TRP A 9 -6.44 -4.02 3.27
C TRP A 9 -5.29 -3.40 4.05
N TRP A 10 -5.35 -3.60 5.36
CA TRP A 10 -4.34 -3.14 6.30
C TRP A 10 -3.89 -4.31 7.17
N TYR A 11 -2.59 -4.52 7.22
CA TYR A 11 -1.97 -5.52 8.09
C TYR A 11 -1.28 -4.82 9.27
N PHE A 12 -1.91 -4.92 10.44
CA PHE A 12 -1.54 -4.24 11.68
C PHE A 12 -0.43 -5.00 12.42
N ALA A 13 0.70 -5.25 11.74
CA ALA A 13 1.74 -6.14 12.25
C ALA A 13 2.45 -5.64 13.52
N GLN A 14 2.34 -4.33 13.81
CA GLN A 14 3.03 -3.65 14.91
C GLN A 14 2.10 -3.21 16.06
N TYR A 15 0.82 -3.59 16.01
CA TYR A 15 -0.15 -3.26 17.06
C TYR A 15 -0.13 -4.26 18.22
N ALA A 16 -0.48 -3.78 19.41
CA ALA A 16 -0.52 -4.60 20.62
C ALA A 16 -1.77 -5.49 20.62
N GLY A 17 -1.62 -6.79 20.90
CA GLY A 17 -2.71 -7.76 20.86
C GLY A 17 -2.54 -8.85 19.81
N GLY A 18 -1.54 -8.72 18.94
CA GLY A 18 -1.21 -9.69 17.91
C GLY A 18 -1.24 -9.08 16.52
N ARG A 19 -0.88 -9.91 15.55
CA ARG A 19 -0.88 -9.54 14.14
C ARG A 19 -2.30 -9.67 13.61
N ASP A 20 -2.88 -8.55 13.21
CA ASP A 20 -4.27 -8.49 12.75
C ASP A 20 -4.34 -8.03 11.28
N TYR A 21 -5.37 -8.48 10.58
CA TYR A 21 -5.63 -8.17 9.18
C TYR A 21 -7.09 -7.74 9.02
N ALA A 22 -7.29 -6.54 8.50
CA ALA A 22 -8.61 -6.06 8.14
C ALA A 22 -8.64 -5.60 6.68
N PHE A 23 -9.83 -5.57 6.09
CA PHE A 23 -10.01 -5.19 4.70
C PHE A 23 -11.35 -4.49 4.46
N GLY A 24 -11.44 -3.77 3.34
CA GLY A 24 -12.61 -2.95 3.03
C GLY A 24 -12.88 -1.91 4.12
N LYS A 25 -14.16 -1.67 4.41
CA LYS A 25 -14.57 -0.69 5.43
C LYS A 25 -14.16 -1.08 6.86
N ASP A 26 -13.92 -2.37 7.12
CA ASP A 26 -13.66 -2.90 8.45
C ASP A 26 -12.27 -2.50 8.97
N ILE A 27 -11.38 -1.99 8.11
CA ILE A 27 -10.07 -1.46 8.50
C ILE A 27 -10.18 -0.33 9.53
N ILE A 28 -11.23 0.49 9.44
CA ILE A 28 -11.45 1.62 10.35
C ILE A 28 -11.88 1.13 11.74
N ASP A 29 -12.80 0.16 11.77
CA ASP A 29 -13.30 -0.40 13.03
C ASP A 29 -12.20 -1.21 13.74
N ALA A 30 -11.39 -1.96 12.99
CA ALA A 30 -10.21 -2.65 13.51
C ALA A 30 -9.23 -1.66 14.16
N LEU A 31 -8.86 -0.57 13.47
CA LEU A 31 -7.99 0.48 14.01
C LEU A 31 -8.55 1.06 15.32
N ARG A 32 -9.83 1.42 15.33
CA ARG A 32 -10.49 1.96 16.54
C ARG A 32 -10.50 0.96 17.68
N GLY A 33 -10.68 -0.34 17.38
CA GLY A 33 -10.56 -1.42 18.35
C GLY A 33 -9.17 -1.47 18.99
N HIS A 34 -8.12 -1.46 18.16
CA HIS A 34 -6.72 -1.44 18.60
C HIS A 34 -6.39 -0.22 19.47
N LEU A 35 -6.80 0.98 19.06
CA LEU A 35 -6.55 2.22 19.81
C LEU A 35 -7.27 2.22 21.17
N ARG A 36 -8.50 1.71 21.22
CA ARG A 36 -9.27 1.58 22.47
C ARG A 36 -8.61 0.61 23.44
N THR A 37 -8.23 -0.57 22.96
CA THR A 37 -7.57 -1.61 23.78
C THR A 37 -6.21 -1.15 24.29
N SER A 38 -5.42 -0.47 23.44
CA SER A 38 -4.09 0.04 23.80
C SER A 38 -4.11 1.39 24.53
N LYS A 39 -5.27 2.03 24.66
CA LYS A 39 -5.45 3.38 25.21
C LYS A 39 -4.55 4.43 24.51
N ARG A 40 -4.40 4.32 23.20
CA ARG A 40 -3.59 5.24 22.38
C ARG A 40 -4.45 6.25 21.64
N SER A 41 -3.89 7.42 21.36
CA SER A 41 -4.50 8.41 20.47
C SER A 41 -4.40 7.98 19.00
N MET A 42 -5.28 8.54 18.17
CA MET A 42 -5.26 8.33 16.72
C MET A 42 -3.96 8.85 16.09
N PRO A 43 -3.13 7.98 15.47
CA PRO A 43 -1.89 8.37 14.81
C PRO A 43 -2.10 9.45 13.75
N GLN A 44 -1.15 10.39 13.68
CA GLN A 44 -1.09 11.41 12.63
C GLN A 44 0.13 11.16 11.75
N ALA A 45 -0.07 11.11 10.42
CA ALA A 45 1.05 10.99 9.51
C ALA A 45 1.81 12.33 9.46
N VAL A 46 3.13 12.30 9.67
CA VAL A 46 3.97 13.51 9.75
C VAL A 46 4.86 13.70 8.52
N ARG A 47 5.31 12.60 7.91
CA ARG A 47 6.13 12.61 6.70
C ARG A 47 5.68 11.52 5.74
N ALA A 48 5.86 11.80 4.45
CA ALA A 48 5.67 10.83 3.39
C ALA A 48 6.98 10.69 2.60
N HIS A 49 7.29 9.46 2.19
CA HIS A 49 8.46 9.15 1.38
C HIS A 49 8.05 8.35 0.15
N LEU A 50 8.47 8.79 -1.02
CA LEU A 50 8.30 8.02 -2.23
C LEU A 50 9.49 7.05 -2.33
N PHE A 51 9.20 5.76 -2.42
CA PHE A 51 10.19 4.70 -2.56
C PHE A 51 9.97 4.01 -3.91
N ALA A 52 11.06 3.77 -4.64
CA ALA A 52 11.05 3.04 -5.91
C ALA A 52 12.12 1.96 -5.89
N HIS A 53 11.84 0.79 -6.46
CA HIS A 53 12.84 -0.27 -6.64
C HIS A 53 12.43 -1.23 -7.77
N ARG A 54 13.33 -2.12 -8.17
CA ARG A 54 13.01 -3.30 -8.98
C ARG A 54 13.01 -4.56 -8.10
N TYR A 55 12.25 -5.58 -8.50
CA TYR A 55 12.31 -6.88 -7.81
C TYR A 55 13.52 -7.67 -8.27
N ALA A 56 14.18 -8.33 -7.32
CA ALA A 56 15.22 -9.32 -7.62
C ALA A 56 14.64 -10.52 -8.39
N LEU A 57 15.41 -11.04 -9.37
CA LEU A 57 15.00 -12.17 -10.20
C LEU A 57 15.58 -13.52 -9.76
N GLY A 58 16.24 -13.56 -8.59
CA GLY A 58 16.89 -14.77 -8.05
C GLY A 58 18.09 -15.19 -8.88
N GLY A 59 19.02 -14.25 -9.14
CA GLY A 59 20.24 -14.50 -9.92
C GLY A 59 20.04 -14.59 -11.44
N ARG A 60 18.80 -14.60 -11.94
CA ARG A 60 18.52 -14.52 -13.39
C ARG A 60 18.86 -13.12 -13.93
N LYS A 61 19.41 -13.08 -15.14
CA LYS A 61 19.74 -11.83 -15.85
C LYS A 61 18.46 -11.05 -16.18
N GLU A 62 18.43 -9.76 -15.84
CA GLU A 62 17.34 -8.86 -16.19
C GLU A 62 17.24 -8.68 -17.71
N GLY A 63 16.04 -8.83 -18.27
CA GLY A 63 15.74 -8.43 -19.64
C GLY A 63 15.45 -6.93 -19.73
N LYS A 64 15.24 -6.44 -20.96
CA LYS A 64 14.93 -5.02 -21.21
C LYS A 64 13.67 -4.55 -20.48
N ARG A 65 12.67 -5.43 -20.34
CA ARG A 65 11.40 -5.12 -19.66
C ARG A 65 11.61 -4.99 -18.16
N GLU A 66 12.38 -5.88 -17.55
CA GLU A 66 12.65 -5.86 -16.12
C GLU A 66 13.44 -4.61 -15.74
N LEU A 67 14.44 -4.23 -16.53
CA LEU A 67 15.25 -3.03 -16.29
C LEU A 67 14.44 -1.71 -16.23
N ILE A 68 13.28 -1.67 -16.89
CA ILE A 68 12.40 -0.49 -16.92
C ILE A 68 11.17 -0.63 -16.00
N THR A 69 10.97 -1.80 -15.39
CA THR A 69 9.82 -2.08 -14.52
C THR A 69 10.19 -1.78 -13.07
N TYR A 70 9.79 -0.61 -12.59
CA TYR A 70 9.90 -0.23 -11.19
C TYR A 70 8.59 -0.46 -10.45
N HIS A 71 8.72 -0.86 -9.19
CA HIS A 71 7.69 -0.86 -8.18
C HIS A 71 7.88 0.35 -7.28
N THR A 72 6.78 0.98 -6.91
CA THR A 72 6.80 2.14 -6.03
C THR A 72 5.80 2.00 -4.91
N ALA A 73 6.18 2.51 -3.75
CA ALA A 73 5.33 2.61 -2.58
C ALA A 73 5.47 3.99 -1.95
N VAL A 74 4.49 4.38 -1.16
CA VAL A 74 4.59 5.53 -0.26
C VAL A 74 4.79 5.01 1.15
N LEU A 75 5.86 5.48 1.80
CA LEU A 75 6.10 5.22 3.21
C LEU A 75 5.49 6.37 4.02
N LEU A 76 4.74 6.05 5.06
CA LEU A 76 4.19 7.02 6.00
C LEU A 76 4.91 6.90 7.34
N GLU A 77 5.49 8.01 7.81
CA GLU A 77 5.95 8.15 9.19
C GLU A 77 4.83 8.72 10.05
N TRP A 78 4.64 8.14 11.23
CA TRP A 78 3.61 8.54 12.18
C TRP A 78 4.20 9.32 13.36
N ASP A 79 3.43 10.25 13.91
CA ASP A 79 3.79 11.06 15.08
C ASP A 79 4.15 10.24 16.33
N HIS A 80 3.55 9.05 16.51
CA HIS A 80 3.89 8.17 17.62
C HIS A 80 5.27 7.50 17.50
N GLY A 81 5.89 7.48 16.32
CA GLY A 81 7.27 6.96 16.13
C GLY A 81 7.48 5.48 16.49
N LEU A 82 6.46 4.64 16.36
CA LEU A 82 6.51 3.21 16.75
C LEU A 82 6.72 2.27 15.57
N HIS A 83 6.29 2.70 14.39
CA HIS A 83 6.40 2.00 13.12
C HIS A 83 6.15 2.99 11.99
N MET A 84 6.33 2.54 10.76
CA MET A 84 5.90 3.19 9.52
C MET A 84 4.89 2.29 8.83
N SER A 85 4.11 2.85 7.93
CA SER A 85 3.25 2.08 7.04
C SER A 85 3.75 2.17 5.60
N VAL A 86 3.91 1.02 4.95
CA VAL A 86 4.15 0.93 3.50
C VAL A 86 2.81 0.86 2.81
N VAL A 87 2.51 1.84 1.96
CA VAL A 87 1.29 1.93 1.16
C VAL A 87 1.64 1.68 -0.31
N GLU A 88 1.15 0.58 -0.87
CA GLU A 88 1.40 0.22 -2.27
C GLU A 88 0.13 -0.26 -2.97
N LEU A 89 0.12 -0.16 -4.30
CA LEU A 89 -0.93 -0.71 -5.14
C LEU A 89 -0.36 -1.88 -5.94
N GLY A 90 -1.06 -3.00 -5.96
CA GLY A 90 -0.68 -4.16 -6.76
C GLY A 90 -1.89 -4.78 -7.45
N PRO A 91 -1.66 -5.86 -8.21
CA PRO A 91 -2.75 -6.68 -8.70
C PRO A 91 -3.55 -7.32 -7.56
N LEU A 92 -4.86 -7.47 -7.75
CA LEU A 92 -5.78 -8.04 -6.77
C LEU A 92 -5.39 -9.48 -6.43
N ASN A 93 -5.38 -9.77 -5.13
CA ASN A 93 -4.94 -11.00 -4.50
C ASN A 93 -3.46 -11.35 -4.74
N GLY A 94 -2.64 -10.42 -5.24
CA GLY A 94 -1.25 -10.72 -5.58
C GLY A 94 -0.38 -11.12 -4.37
N ILE A 95 -0.71 -10.67 -3.15
CA ILE A 95 -0.05 -11.16 -1.92
C ILE A 95 -0.70 -12.42 -1.38
N ALA A 96 -2.04 -12.49 -1.37
CA ALA A 96 -2.77 -13.65 -0.86
C ALA A 96 -2.51 -14.91 -1.70
N GLY A 97 -2.52 -14.79 -3.03
CA GLY A 97 -2.16 -15.85 -3.97
C GLY A 97 -0.68 -16.25 -3.92
N ARG A 98 0.16 -15.47 -3.24
CA ARG A 98 1.55 -15.81 -2.91
C ARG A 98 1.70 -16.24 -1.44
N HIS A 99 0.65 -16.66 -0.76
CA HIS A 99 0.68 -17.11 0.65
C HIS A 99 1.31 -16.08 1.60
N GLY A 100 0.89 -14.82 1.47
CA GLY A 100 1.33 -13.73 2.35
C GLY A 100 2.81 -13.35 2.20
N ARG A 101 3.51 -13.82 1.16
CA ARG A 101 4.93 -13.52 0.92
C ARG A 101 5.12 -12.07 0.47
N SER A 102 5.23 -11.19 1.45
CA SER A 102 5.48 -9.76 1.27
C SER A 102 6.97 -9.44 1.41
N ASP A 103 7.47 -8.53 0.57
CA ASP A 103 8.84 -8.03 0.62
C ASP A 103 9.14 -7.19 1.87
N TRP A 104 8.10 -6.78 2.59
CA TRP A 104 8.17 -5.89 3.76
C TRP A 104 8.39 -6.63 5.08
N PHE A 105 8.34 -7.98 5.09
CA PHE A 105 8.48 -8.78 6.31
C PHE A 105 9.61 -9.80 6.23
N ARG A 106 10.36 -9.96 7.33
CA ARG A 106 11.54 -10.84 7.39
C ARG A 106 11.21 -12.30 7.05
N ASP A 107 10.00 -12.75 7.37
CA ASP A 107 9.50 -14.11 7.16
C ASP A 107 8.96 -14.39 5.75
N LYS A 108 9.24 -13.53 4.75
CA LYS A 108 8.83 -13.72 3.33
C LYS A 108 9.04 -15.16 2.80
N PHE A 109 10.12 -15.82 3.20
CA PHE A 109 10.46 -17.17 2.71
C PHE A 109 10.16 -18.28 3.71
N ALA A 110 9.49 -17.97 4.83
CA ALA A 110 9.02 -19.00 5.75
C ALA A 110 7.96 -19.89 5.06
N PRO A 111 7.82 -21.17 5.48
CA PRO A 111 6.78 -22.06 4.95
C PRO A 111 5.37 -21.46 5.07
N THR A 112 5.10 -20.81 6.20
CA THR A 112 3.88 -20.05 6.46
C THR A 112 4.27 -18.69 7.01
N THR A 113 3.93 -17.63 6.29
CA THR A 113 4.19 -16.26 6.75
C THR A 113 3.13 -15.84 7.77
N ALA A 114 3.51 -14.90 8.63
CA ALA A 114 2.63 -14.28 9.60
C ALA A 114 1.43 -13.60 8.94
N LEU A 115 1.67 -12.92 7.82
CA LEU A 115 0.63 -12.29 7.03
C LEU A 115 -0.35 -13.33 6.47
N SER A 116 0.15 -14.47 5.99
CA SER A 116 -0.71 -15.57 5.52
C SER A 116 -1.58 -16.15 6.62
N GLN A 117 -1.09 -16.19 7.87
CA GLN A 117 -1.87 -16.68 9.02
C GLN A 117 -2.97 -15.71 9.42
N ALA A 118 -2.73 -14.40 9.25
CA ALA A 118 -3.70 -13.36 9.59
C ALA A 118 -4.80 -13.20 8.54
N MET A 119 -4.54 -13.57 7.27
CA MET A 119 -5.51 -13.42 6.19
C MET A 119 -6.73 -14.35 6.37
N PRO A 120 -7.96 -13.83 6.36
CA PRO A 120 -9.15 -14.67 6.36
C PRO A 120 -9.30 -15.42 5.03
N ALA A 121 -9.92 -16.60 5.07
CA ALA A 121 -10.05 -17.46 3.89
C ALA A 121 -10.73 -16.76 2.69
N CYS A 122 -11.64 -15.81 2.94
CA CYS A 122 -12.36 -15.08 1.90
C CYS A 122 -11.49 -14.14 1.06
N VAL A 123 -10.31 -13.74 1.54
CA VAL A 123 -9.36 -12.91 0.76
C VAL A 123 -8.28 -13.75 0.07
N VAL A 124 -8.20 -15.06 0.38
CA VAL A 124 -7.26 -15.98 -0.26
C VAL A 124 -7.86 -16.50 -1.57
N MET A 125 -7.73 -15.66 -2.60
CA MET A 125 -8.34 -15.88 -3.91
C MET A 125 -7.28 -15.87 -5.02
N PRO A 126 -7.58 -16.40 -6.23
CA PRO A 126 -6.65 -16.35 -7.35
C PRO A 126 -6.26 -14.91 -7.73
N TRP A 127 -5.02 -14.75 -8.17
CA TRP A 127 -4.47 -13.49 -8.66
C TRP A 127 -5.27 -13.01 -9.89
N LYS A 128 -5.76 -11.77 -9.86
CA LYS A 128 -6.32 -11.07 -11.03
C LYS A 128 -5.41 -9.91 -11.46
N GLU A 129 -4.90 -9.96 -12.69
CA GLU A 129 -3.94 -8.98 -13.22
C GLU A 129 -4.60 -7.70 -13.74
N ASP A 130 -5.90 -7.73 -14.03
CA ASP A 130 -6.70 -6.62 -14.55
C ASP A 130 -7.39 -5.81 -13.44
N ARG A 131 -7.26 -6.24 -12.19
CA ARG A 131 -7.85 -5.61 -11.01
C ARG A 131 -6.77 -5.21 -10.02
N ALA A 132 -6.96 -4.09 -9.33
CA ALA A 132 -6.02 -3.57 -8.35
C ALA A 132 -6.45 -3.90 -6.91
N GLU A 133 -5.48 -3.91 -6.01
CA GLU A 133 -5.66 -3.81 -4.57
C GLU A 133 -4.66 -2.81 -3.99
N ILE A 134 -5.08 -2.05 -2.98
CA ILE A 134 -4.19 -1.24 -2.13
C ILE A 134 -3.84 -2.06 -0.90
N ARG A 135 -2.55 -2.11 -0.62
CA ARG A 135 -1.95 -2.88 0.45
C ARG A 135 -1.31 -1.91 1.42
N VAL A 136 -1.66 -2.02 2.70
CA VAL A 136 -0.99 -1.27 3.75
C VAL A 136 -0.38 -2.23 4.75
N SER A 137 0.93 -2.11 4.95
CA SER A 137 1.71 -2.96 5.83
C SER A 137 2.43 -2.12 6.88
N ASP A 138 2.11 -2.33 8.16
CA ASP A 138 2.86 -1.71 9.25
C ASP A 138 4.19 -2.44 9.43
N VAL A 139 5.29 -1.76 9.10
CA VAL A 139 6.65 -2.33 9.16
C VAL A 139 7.36 -1.88 10.42
N ALA A 140 8.27 -2.70 10.94
CA ALA A 140 8.95 -2.42 12.21
C ALA A 140 9.83 -1.16 12.19
N ALA A 141 10.25 -0.68 11.01
CA ALA A 141 10.99 0.56 10.87
C ALA A 141 10.15 1.75 11.37
N ARG A 142 10.74 2.62 12.19
CA ARG A 142 10.03 3.77 12.80
C ARG A 142 10.15 5.06 11.99
N ASN A 143 11.13 5.13 11.11
CA ASN A 143 11.46 6.27 10.26
C ASN A 143 12.21 5.82 9.00
N LEU A 144 12.41 6.76 8.07
CA LEU A 144 13.04 6.51 6.79
C LEU A 144 14.43 5.89 6.90
N GLU A 145 15.23 6.29 7.89
CA GLU A 145 16.60 5.77 8.04
C GLU A 145 16.60 4.30 8.47
N GLU A 146 15.72 3.91 9.38
CA GLU A 146 15.52 2.50 9.72
C GLU A 146 14.98 1.69 8.53
N PHE A 147 14.08 2.28 7.73
CA PHE A 147 13.57 1.62 6.53
C PHE A 147 14.65 1.44 5.46
N LYS A 148 15.51 2.46 5.25
CA LYS A 148 16.69 2.35 4.37
C LYS A 148 17.65 1.26 4.84
N ALA A 149 17.87 1.14 6.14
CA ALA A 149 18.70 0.06 6.71
C ALA A 149 18.10 -1.32 6.40
N TYR A 150 16.78 -1.47 6.56
CA TYR A 150 16.07 -2.69 6.16
C TYR A 150 16.20 -2.99 4.67
N VAL A 151 15.97 -1.99 3.80
CA VAL A 151 16.12 -2.15 2.35
C VAL A 151 17.53 -2.55 1.97
N LYS A 152 18.55 -1.93 2.59
CA LYS A 152 19.96 -2.26 2.38
C LYS A 152 20.27 -3.72 2.76
N GLU A 153 19.75 -4.20 3.89
CA GLU A 153 19.89 -5.60 4.33
C GLU A 153 19.40 -6.60 3.27
N TYR A 154 18.34 -6.24 2.54
CA TYR A 154 17.70 -7.12 1.54
C TYR A 154 17.94 -6.67 0.08
N THR A 155 18.95 -5.84 -0.16
CA THR A 155 19.32 -5.39 -1.52
C THR A 155 20.32 -6.34 -2.16
N GLY A 156 19.99 -6.87 -3.33
CA GLY A 156 20.85 -7.76 -4.10
C GLY A 156 20.09 -8.58 -5.14
N PRO A 157 20.77 -9.11 -6.18
CA PRO A 157 20.14 -9.83 -7.28
C PRO A 157 19.47 -11.16 -6.86
N GLU A 158 19.86 -11.69 -5.70
CA GLU A 158 19.28 -12.90 -5.09
C GLU A 158 18.38 -12.61 -3.89
N LEU A 159 18.26 -11.34 -3.49
CA LEU A 159 17.49 -10.92 -2.32
C LEU A 159 16.11 -10.41 -2.73
N ARG A 160 15.76 -9.17 -2.38
CA ARG A 160 14.42 -8.60 -2.59
C ARG A 160 14.45 -7.38 -3.48
N PHE A 161 15.35 -6.46 -3.15
CA PHE A 161 15.42 -5.14 -3.76
C PHE A 161 16.60 -5.05 -4.73
N VAL A 162 16.34 -4.51 -5.91
CA VAL A 162 17.35 -4.11 -6.89
C VAL A 162 17.14 -2.63 -7.16
N ASP A 163 18.23 -1.85 -7.17
CA ASP A 163 18.21 -0.42 -7.41
C ASP A 163 17.16 0.36 -6.57
N PRO A 164 17.26 0.31 -5.23
CA PRO A 164 16.37 1.06 -4.36
C PRO A 164 16.64 2.57 -4.45
N GLN A 165 15.60 3.36 -4.64
CA GLN A 165 15.64 4.80 -4.81
C GLN A 165 14.61 5.48 -3.90
N PHE A 166 14.97 6.62 -3.33
CA PHE A 166 14.11 7.43 -2.45
C PHE A 166 13.97 8.85 -3.01
N PRO A 167 13.29 9.02 -4.17
CA PRO A 167 13.30 10.26 -4.94
C PRO A 167 12.69 11.47 -4.21
N ASN A 168 11.78 11.26 -3.27
CA ASN A 168 11.08 12.34 -2.57
C ASN A 168 10.86 11.99 -1.09
N SER A 169 10.97 13.00 -0.21
CA SER A 169 10.82 12.87 1.23
C SER A 169 10.44 14.22 1.83
N ASP A 170 9.17 14.39 2.16
CA ASP A 170 8.60 15.69 2.50
C ASP A 170 7.65 15.59 3.70
N ALA A 171 7.47 16.71 4.38
CA ALA A 171 6.48 16.83 5.44
C ALA A 171 5.06 16.78 4.86
N ILE A 172 4.15 16.11 5.56
CA ILE A 172 2.75 16.04 5.15
C ILE A 172 2.08 17.40 5.41
N ARG A 173 1.58 18.02 4.33
CA ARG A 173 0.89 19.32 4.36
C ARG A 173 -0.62 19.19 4.40
N PHE A 174 -1.13 17.99 4.12
CA PHE A 174 -2.56 17.73 4.15
C PHE A 174 -3.08 17.77 5.59
N SER A 175 -4.12 18.56 5.87
CA SER A 175 -4.58 18.79 7.26
C SER A 175 -5.24 17.57 7.88
N LEU A 176 -6.03 16.85 7.09
CA LEU A 176 -6.76 15.64 7.50
C LEU A 176 -5.88 14.42 7.23
N ARG A 177 -4.95 14.15 8.15
CA ARG A 177 -3.83 13.20 8.01
C ARG A 177 -3.79 12.12 9.10
N SER A 178 -4.88 11.95 9.82
CA SER A 178 -5.00 10.83 10.74
C SER A 178 -4.99 9.49 9.99
N GLN A 179 -4.61 8.42 10.68
CA GLN A 179 -4.62 7.09 10.07
C GLN A 179 -6.02 6.67 9.59
N GLU A 180 -7.09 7.04 10.31
CA GLU A 180 -8.47 6.80 9.88
C GLU A 180 -8.82 7.56 8.58
N GLU A 181 -8.42 8.83 8.47
CA GLU A 181 -8.66 9.62 7.25
C GLU A 181 -7.90 9.03 6.05
N ILE A 182 -6.65 8.62 6.27
CA ILE A 182 -5.85 7.93 5.25
C ILE A 182 -6.55 6.65 4.79
N MET A 183 -7.06 5.83 5.71
CA MET A 183 -7.84 4.65 5.36
C MET A 183 -9.05 4.99 4.47
N ARG A 184 -9.79 6.06 4.79
CA ARG A 184 -10.92 6.53 3.97
C ARG A 184 -10.46 6.95 2.57
N TYR A 185 -9.37 7.69 2.45
CA TYR A 185 -8.83 8.09 1.16
C TYR A 185 -8.48 6.89 0.28
N LEU A 186 -7.84 5.87 0.85
CA LEU A 186 -7.50 4.65 0.12
C LEU A 186 -8.75 3.90 -0.33
N LEU A 187 -9.78 3.83 0.51
CA LEU A 187 -11.09 3.26 0.15
C LEU A 187 -11.75 4.03 -0.99
N ASN A 188 -11.77 5.36 -0.93
CA ASN A 188 -12.35 6.22 -1.96
C ASN A 188 -11.63 6.07 -3.30
N TYR A 189 -10.28 6.07 -3.28
CA TYR A 189 -9.47 5.91 -4.48
C TYR A 189 -9.77 4.59 -5.19
N MET A 190 -9.87 3.51 -4.41
CA MET A 190 -10.13 2.18 -4.92
C MET A 190 -11.59 1.97 -5.33
N TYR A 191 -12.54 2.66 -4.68
CA TYR A 191 -13.94 2.61 -5.10
C TYR A 191 -14.13 3.28 -6.46
N ALA A 192 -13.46 4.41 -6.70
CA ALA A 192 -13.61 5.18 -7.93
C ALA A 192 -13.22 4.39 -9.19
N ASP A 193 -12.22 3.50 -9.09
CA ASP A 193 -11.84 2.59 -10.18
C ASP A 193 -10.98 1.44 -9.60
N GLN A 194 -11.27 0.21 -10.00
CA GLN A 194 -10.62 -1.00 -9.47
C GLN A 194 -9.75 -1.68 -10.50
N SER A 195 -9.54 -1.08 -11.68
CA SER A 195 -8.69 -1.65 -12.72
C SER A 195 -7.22 -1.63 -12.29
N PHE A 196 -6.43 -2.51 -12.89
CA PHE A 196 -4.97 -2.49 -12.83
C PHE A 196 -4.42 -2.51 -14.24
N SER A 197 -3.41 -1.69 -14.49
CA SER A 197 -2.69 -1.65 -15.77
C SER A 197 -1.27 -1.19 -15.51
N VAL A 198 -0.29 -1.99 -15.93
CA VAL A 198 1.13 -1.65 -15.77
C VAL A 198 1.48 -0.31 -16.43
N THR A 199 0.77 0.06 -17.52
CA THR A 199 1.08 1.25 -18.33
C THR A 199 0.30 2.51 -17.94
N THR A 200 -0.92 2.38 -17.43
CA THR A 200 -1.81 3.52 -17.18
C THR A 200 -2.31 3.62 -15.74
N ARG A 201 -2.31 2.51 -14.99
CA ARG A 201 -2.86 2.43 -13.64
C ARG A 201 -2.12 1.39 -12.80
N SER A 202 -0.89 1.74 -12.43
CA SER A 202 0.05 0.86 -11.74
C SER A 202 0.39 1.38 -10.34
N CYS A 203 1.28 0.66 -9.64
CA CYS A 203 1.88 1.15 -8.40
C CYS A 203 2.51 2.54 -8.55
N GLN A 204 3.08 2.87 -9.72
CA GLN A 204 3.77 4.14 -9.97
C GLN A 204 2.81 5.32 -10.12
N SER A 205 1.71 5.15 -10.85
CA SER A 205 0.69 6.21 -10.93
C SER A 205 0.01 6.43 -9.58
N PHE A 206 -0.33 5.34 -8.89
CA PHE A 206 -0.94 5.42 -7.55
C PHE A 206 -0.02 6.10 -6.54
N ALA A 207 1.25 5.68 -6.46
CA ALA A 207 2.20 6.27 -5.51
C ALA A 207 2.42 7.76 -5.80
N ALA A 208 2.47 8.17 -7.08
CA ALA A 208 2.54 9.58 -7.46
C ALA A 208 1.29 10.36 -7.02
N ASP A 209 0.09 9.83 -7.27
CA ASP A 209 -1.17 10.47 -6.87
C ASP A 209 -1.29 10.60 -5.34
N PHE A 210 -1.04 9.51 -4.62
CA PHE A 210 -1.15 9.47 -3.16
C PHE A 210 -0.10 10.36 -2.50
N TYR A 211 1.16 10.27 -2.93
CA TYR A 211 2.23 11.14 -2.41
C TYR A 211 1.92 12.62 -2.66
N SER A 212 1.52 12.97 -3.89
CA SER A 212 1.14 14.33 -4.29
C SER A 212 0.01 14.90 -3.41
N LEU A 213 -0.98 14.08 -3.07
CA LEU A 213 -2.04 14.46 -2.14
C LEU A 213 -1.48 14.79 -0.76
N MET A 214 -0.73 13.85 -0.17
CA MET A 214 -0.25 13.96 1.21
C MET A 214 0.67 15.17 1.43
N VAL A 215 1.58 15.42 0.49
CA VAL A 215 2.57 16.52 0.61
C VAL A 215 2.09 17.83 -0.03
N GLY A 216 0.98 17.80 -0.77
CA GLY A 216 0.43 18.96 -1.46
C GLY A 216 1.23 19.42 -2.68
N ASP A 217 2.07 18.56 -3.27
CA ASP A 217 2.91 18.90 -4.43
C ASP A 217 2.35 18.33 -5.74
N ALA A 218 1.80 19.21 -6.56
CA ALA A 218 1.24 18.90 -7.88
C ALA A 218 2.29 18.74 -9.00
N SER A 219 3.59 18.70 -8.69
CA SER A 219 4.66 18.39 -9.67
C SER A 219 5.03 16.90 -9.71
N ILE A 220 4.58 16.13 -8.72
CA ILE A 220 4.87 14.70 -8.59
C ILE A 220 4.24 13.91 -9.76
N VAL A 221 5.05 13.00 -10.30
CA VAL A 221 4.76 12.15 -11.46
C VAL A 221 5.35 10.75 -11.22
N PRO A 222 4.93 9.72 -11.99
CA PRO A 222 5.53 8.39 -11.92
C PRO A 222 7.06 8.41 -12.02
N PHE A 223 7.70 7.56 -11.21
CA PHE A 223 9.16 7.48 -11.12
C PHE A 223 9.79 7.22 -12.48
N HIS A 224 9.37 6.16 -13.19
CA HIS A 224 9.95 5.81 -14.48
C HIS A 224 9.40 6.72 -15.61
N PRO A 225 10.28 7.37 -16.41
CA PRO A 225 9.85 8.34 -17.44
C PRO A 225 8.88 7.80 -18.49
N SER A 226 8.92 6.51 -18.82
CA SER A 226 8.03 5.92 -19.83
C SER A 226 6.54 6.02 -19.48
N LEU A 227 6.21 6.05 -18.18
CA LEU A 227 4.83 6.16 -17.71
C LEU A 227 4.33 7.61 -17.70
N ARG A 228 5.22 8.61 -17.71
CA ARG A 228 4.84 10.02 -17.56
C ARG A 228 4.05 10.56 -18.76
N LYS A 229 4.25 9.98 -19.95
CA LYS A 229 3.58 10.41 -21.19
C LYS A 229 2.08 10.08 -21.21
N THR A 230 1.69 9.00 -20.55
CA THR A 230 0.30 8.50 -20.49
C THR A 230 -0.33 8.70 -19.11
N TYR A 231 0.42 9.25 -18.17
CA TYR A 231 -0.03 9.48 -16.81
C TYR A 231 -1.07 10.60 -16.77
N THR A 232 -2.24 10.27 -16.25
CA THR A 232 -3.26 11.23 -15.83
C THR A 232 -3.32 11.18 -14.31
N ARG A 233 -3.29 12.35 -13.68
CA ARG A 233 -3.38 12.47 -12.23
C ARG A 233 -4.81 12.23 -11.76
N HIS A 234 -4.94 11.54 -10.61
CA HIS A 234 -6.23 11.18 -10.03
C HIS A 234 -6.36 11.51 -8.54
N ARG A 235 -5.84 12.66 -8.11
CA ARG A 235 -5.87 13.09 -6.70
C ARG A 235 -7.28 13.27 -6.17
N GLU A 236 -8.21 13.70 -7.02
CA GLU A 236 -9.61 13.91 -6.70
C GLU A 236 -10.30 12.62 -6.23
N ARG A 237 -9.81 11.45 -6.67
CA ARG A 237 -10.39 10.15 -6.29
C ARG A 237 -10.22 9.81 -4.81
N PHE A 238 -9.30 10.47 -4.10
CA PHE A 238 -9.16 10.28 -2.66
C PHE A 238 -10.20 11.05 -1.84
N LEU A 239 -10.74 12.16 -2.37
CA LEU A 239 -11.44 13.17 -1.55
C LEU A 239 -12.92 12.89 -1.35
N TYR A 240 -13.58 12.28 -2.33
CA TYR A 240 -15.03 12.12 -2.31
C TYR A 240 -15.39 10.68 -1.96
N ASP A 241 -16.18 10.53 -0.90
CA ASP A 241 -16.98 9.32 -0.71
C ASP A 241 -17.86 9.22 -1.95
N CYS A 242 -17.64 8.20 -2.76
CA CYS A 242 -18.60 7.91 -3.80
C CYS A 242 -19.85 7.45 -3.06
N GLU A 243 -20.91 8.27 -3.05
CA GLU A 243 -22.22 7.81 -2.62
C GLU A 243 -22.47 6.49 -3.33
N LEU A 244 -22.54 5.40 -2.55
CA LEU A 244 -22.95 4.11 -3.06
C LEU A 244 -24.24 4.42 -3.82
N PRO A 245 -24.36 4.14 -5.14
CA PRO A 245 -25.64 4.26 -5.79
C PRO A 245 -26.58 3.43 -4.93
N LEU A 246 -27.56 4.11 -4.32
CA LEU A 246 -28.60 3.48 -3.53
C LEU A 246 -29.07 2.32 -4.39
N LYS A 247 -28.88 1.08 -3.91
CA LYS A 247 -29.28 -0.12 -4.66
C LYS A 247 -30.66 0.21 -5.22
N PRO A 248 -30.88 0.16 -6.55
CA PRO A 248 -32.20 0.40 -7.09
C PRO A 248 -33.12 -0.51 -6.30
N THR A 249 -34.04 0.11 -5.56
CA THR A 249 -35.02 -0.62 -4.78
C THR A 249 -35.80 -1.37 -5.84
N THR A 250 -35.49 -2.64 -6.02
CA THR A 250 -36.33 -3.53 -6.82
C THR A 250 -37.65 -3.54 -6.08
N GLN A 251 -38.55 -2.65 -6.51
CA GLN A 251 -39.96 -2.73 -6.17
C GLN A 251 -40.40 -4.10 -6.67
N ALA A 252 -40.77 -4.95 -5.70
CA ALA A 252 -41.34 -6.27 -5.93
C ALA A 252 -42.75 -6.14 -6.50
#